data_AF-A0A9X1U3X2-F1
#
_entry.id   AF-A0A9X1U3X2-F1
#
_cell.length_a   1.000
_cell.length_b   1.000
_cell.length_c   1.000
_cell.angle_alpha   90.00
_cell.angle_beta   90.00
_cell.angle_gamma   90.00
#
_symmetry.space_group_name_H-M   'P 1'
#
loop_
_entity.id
_entity.type
_entity.pdbx_description
1 polymer ?
#
loop_
_entity_poly.entity_id
_entity_poly.type
_entity_poly.pdbx_seq_one_letter_code
_entity_poly.pdbx_strand_id
1 'polypeptide(L)'
;MNRQKLLLLGNLKEHKYSFLDSPIIQADVNVYEVPFATEPTKGEHSLESCENCRKHRLTLIDEINEIVKDFPNCCDNHKNLNNKGYFNITDFNGIAEMIADKVLYSYHHIINNLDSEDWYSDIIAYLNYSIESFGKMPSDCGEPFQLSTFYSALMRLLKNIEKEIKSDKITIVEVRTRMNKVIKLIDIENEPLEEVNRTDFNLLLTKYDEWFKAFPFDLPYFRNLKPKFKRVIPLQTGRTRYNKYLGTTENEKHTNESLTVYLLQITQNIISNINGATLYEKGLLSNTDKIDIDLLVQHRKLQALELSKMPNSKSEDYIKVLKKWFKQEMRFIKKITPKLKDLPPSQPDFTFINNFDQVEANKVYEYFFDKLVKTKYIDETTLQDYLISAFQEKQKPNRRITIHNKSTNKKVQEVFYNYYKDIAGKPYGKQQNYVELLGNYFIGFDTKKLITNFSKTY
;
A
#
# COMPACT_ATOMS: atom_id res chain seq x y z
N MET A 1 17.56 21.51 -26.88
CA MET A 1 16.35 21.65 -27.71
C MET A 1 15.25 22.28 -26.86
N ASN A 2 14.58 23.34 -27.35
CA ASN A 2 13.47 23.96 -26.64
C ASN A 2 12.19 23.17 -26.98
N ARG A 3 11.84 22.18 -26.15
CA ARG A 3 10.68 21.30 -26.37
C ARG A 3 9.40 22.03 -25.90
N GLN A 4 8.46 22.28 -26.80
CA GLN A 4 7.15 22.83 -26.43
C GLN A 4 6.26 21.70 -25.89
N LYS A 5 6.24 21.59 -24.56
CA LYS A 5 5.47 20.57 -23.85
C LYS A 5 4.38 21.22 -23.01
N LEU A 6 3.13 20.87 -23.31
CA LEU A 6 1.97 21.30 -22.54
C LEU A 6 1.51 20.16 -21.63
N LEU A 7 1.51 20.42 -20.32
CA LEU A 7 0.91 19.52 -19.33
C LEU A 7 -0.58 19.82 -19.24
N LEU A 8 -1.39 18.79 -19.47
CA LEU A 8 -2.84 18.86 -19.45
C LEU A 8 -3.31 18.12 -18.19
N LEU A 9 -3.74 18.88 -17.18
CA LEU A 9 -4.41 18.30 -16.02
C LEU A 9 -5.73 17.67 -16.49
N GLY A 10 -5.79 16.35 -16.44
CA GLY A 10 -7.03 15.60 -16.66
C GLY A 10 -7.80 15.44 -15.36
N ASN A 11 -8.69 14.45 -15.34
CA ASN A 11 -9.55 14.22 -14.20
C ASN A 11 -8.77 13.71 -12.99
N LEU A 12 -9.09 14.26 -11.81
CA LEU A 12 -8.67 13.69 -10.55
C LEU A 12 -9.55 12.48 -10.26
N LYS A 13 -8.93 11.30 -10.14
CA LYS A 13 -9.58 10.08 -9.69
C LYS A 13 -9.09 9.77 -8.30
N GLU A 14 -10.00 9.87 -7.34
CA GLU A 14 -9.79 9.24 -6.04
C GLU A 14 -9.95 7.74 -6.22
N HIS A 15 -8.88 6.99 -5.95
CA HIS A 15 -8.98 5.55 -5.94
C HIS A 15 -9.39 5.07 -4.55
N LYS A 16 -10.34 4.11 -4.50
CA LYS A 16 -10.82 3.51 -3.24
C LYS A 16 -9.78 2.64 -2.51
N TYR A 17 -8.56 2.48 -3.06
CA TYR A 17 -7.49 1.75 -2.40
C TYR A 17 -6.56 2.70 -1.65
N SER A 18 -6.16 2.28 -0.45
CA SER A 18 -5.22 3.02 0.40
C SER A 18 -3.80 2.49 0.21
N PHE A 19 -2.83 3.39 0.01
CA PHE A 19 -1.39 3.11 0.04
C PHE A 19 -0.79 3.63 1.35
N LEU A 20 -0.08 2.76 2.06
CA LEU A 20 0.48 3.06 3.39
C LEU A 20 -0.59 3.64 4.34
N ASP A 21 -1.77 3.03 4.29
CA ASP A 21 -2.98 3.38 5.07
C ASP A 21 -3.53 4.79 4.78
N SER A 22 -3.23 5.35 3.60
CA SER A 22 -3.70 6.67 3.18
C SER A 22 -4.37 6.58 1.80
N PRO A 23 -5.49 7.27 1.54
CA PRO A 23 -6.12 7.27 0.22
C PRO A 23 -5.16 7.84 -0.83
N ILE A 24 -5.09 7.21 -2.00
CA ILE A 24 -4.37 7.77 -3.14
C ILE A 24 -5.33 8.56 -4.00
N ILE A 25 -4.95 9.81 -4.26
CA ILE A 25 -5.52 10.62 -5.33
C ILE A 25 -4.57 10.52 -6.51
N GLN A 26 -5.05 9.97 -7.63
CA GLN A 26 -4.31 9.95 -8.88
C GLN A 26 -4.89 11.04 -9.80
N ALA A 27 -4.00 11.87 -10.34
CA ALA A 27 -4.34 12.77 -11.42
C ALA A 27 -4.00 12.07 -12.74
N ASP A 28 -4.99 11.94 -13.63
CA ASP A 28 -4.68 11.60 -15.01
C ASP A 28 -4.05 12.86 -15.65
N VAL A 29 -2.73 12.85 -15.86
CA VAL A 29 -2.04 13.96 -16.54
C VAL A 29 -1.83 13.56 -17.99
N ASN A 30 -2.49 14.29 -18.89
CA ASN A 30 -2.26 14.20 -20.31
C ASN A 30 -1.12 15.14 -20.71
N VAL A 31 -0.46 14.82 -21.83
CA VAL A 31 0.63 15.64 -22.36
C VAL A 31 0.37 15.86 -23.83
N TYR A 32 0.50 17.10 -24.26
CA TYR A 32 0.62 17.44 -25.68
C TYR A 32 2.02 17.98 -25.94
N GLU A 33 2.67 17.44 -26.96
CA GLU A 33 3.98 17.85 -27.40
C GLU A 33 4.08 17.69 -28.91
N VAL A 34 4.54 18.75 -29.58
CA VAL A 34 4.72 18.77 -31.04
C VAL A 34 5.92 17.91 -31.45
N PRO A 35 5.88 17.27 -32.63
CA PRO A 35 7.03 16.52 -33.14
C PRO A 35 8.22 17.44 -33.41
N PHE A 36 9.42 16.88 -33.32
CA PHE A 36 10.66 17.57 -33.65
C PHE A 36 11.59 16.70 -34.49
N ALA A 37 12.52 17.33 -35.21
CA ALA A 37 13.48 16.63 -36.08
C ALA A 37 14.55 15.87 -35.28
N THR A 38 14.97 14.73 -35.79
CA THR A 38 16.13 14.00 -35.28
C THR A 38 17.39 14.34 -36.06
N GLU A 39 18.53 14.31 -35.38
CA GLU A 39 19.83 14.50 -36.04
C GLU A 39 20.32 13.21 -36.70
N PRO A 40 20.91 13.26 -37.91
CA PRO A 40 21.47 12.09 -38.56
C PRO A 40 22.61 11.48 -37.73
N THR A 41 22.70 10.15 -37.75
CA THR A 41 23.86 9.47 -37.16
C THR A 41 25.12 9.73 -38.01
N LYS A 42 26.28 9.72 -37.36
CA LYS A 42 27.56 9.59 -38.06
C LYS A 42 27.81 8.10 -38.36
N GLY A 43 28.47 7.81 -39.47
CA GLY A 43 28.88 6.46 -39.87
C GLY A 43 29.03 6.30 -41.37
N GLU A 44 29.47 5.11 -41.80
CA GLU A 44 29.72 4.82 -43.22
C GLU A 44 28.43 4.73 -44.04
N HIS A 45 27.38 4.16 -43.45
CA HIS A 45 26.09 4.03 -44.12
C HIS A 45 25.19 5.22 -43.78
N SER A 46 24.85 6.02 -44.79
CA SER A 46 24.06 7.25 -44.66
C SER A 46 23.19 7.48 -45.90
N LEU A 47 22.37 8.55 -45.88
CA LEU A 47 21.60 8.95 -47.06
C LEU A 47 22.49 9.41 -48.22
N GLU A 48 23.67 9.96 -47.93
CA GLU A 48 24.65 10.38 -48.93
C GLU A 48 25.36 9.19 -49.58
N SER A 49 25.63 8.11 -48.81
CA SER A 49 26.37 6.95 -49.31
C SER A 49 25.48 5.84 -49.88
N CYS A 50 24.19 5.77 -49.55
CA CYS A 50 23.30 4.67 -49.96
C CYS A 50 22.16 5.10 -50.89
N GLU A 51 22.25 4.72 -52.17
CA GLU A 51 21.20 5.01 -53.16
C GLU A 51 19.86 4.34 -52.82
N ASN A 52 19.90 3.11 -52.30
CA ASN A 52 18.69 2.40 -51.88
C ASN A 52 17.99 3.14 -50.73
N CYS A 53 18.72 3.65 -49.74
CA CYS A 53 18.14 4.43 -48.65
C CYS A 53 17.50 5.73 -49.16
N ARG A 54 18.10 6.41 -50.15
CA ARG A 54 17.49 7.59 -50.79
C ARG A 54 16.17 7.24 -51.48
N LYS A 55 16.12 6.12 -52.22
CA LYS A 55 14.89 5.65 -52.86
C LYS A 55 13.81 5.33 -51.83
N HIS A 56 14.16 4.57 -50.79
CA HIS A 56 13.21 4.25 -49.70
C HIS A 56 12.71 5.51 -48.98
N ARG A 57 13.58 6.50 -48.76
CA ARG A 57 13.17 7.78 -48.17
C ARG A 57 12.11 8.48 -49.02
N LEU A 58 12.30 8.55 -50.34
CA LEU A 58 11.31 9.14 -51.26
C LEU A 58 9.99 8.37 -51.23
N THR A 59 10.05 7.04 -51.30
CA THR A 59 8.84 6.20 -51.21
C THR A 59 8.09 6.41 -49.89
N LEU A 60 8.78 6.49 -48.75
CA LEU A 60 8.15 6.76 -47.45
C LEU A 60 7.52 8.16 -47.41
N ILE A 61 8.17 9.17 -47.99
CA ILE A 61 7.61 10.52 -48.08
C ILE A 61 6.32 10.51 -48.88
N ASP A 62 6.31 9.84 -50.04
CA ASP A 62 5.11 9.73 -50.87
C ASP A 62 3.97 9.00 -50.14
N GLU A 63 4.27 7.86 -49.49
CA GLU A 63 3.31 7.09 -48.69
C GLU A 63 2.70 7.94 -47.55
N ILE A 64 3.53 8.69 -46.82
CA ILE A 64 3.08 9.50 -45.67
C ILE A 64 2.32 10.74 -46.13
N ASN A 65 2.74 11.38 -47.23
CA ASN A 65 2.06 12.56 -47.76
C ASN A 65 0.60 12.28 -48.16
N GLU A 66 0.30 11.07 -48.63
CA GLU A 66 -1.10 10.67 -48.88
C GLU A 66 -1.92 10.66 -47.59
N ILE A 67 -1.34 10.24 -46.46
CA ILE A 67 -2.01 10.20 -45.16
C ILE A 67 -2.11 11.59 -44.52
N VAL A 68 -1.08 12.43 -44.68
CA VAL A 68 -1.02 13.80 -44.15
C VAL A 68 -2.17 14.67 -44.67
N LYS A 69 -2.62 14.45 -45.92
CA LYS A 69 -3.74 15.20 -46.52
C LYS A 69 -5.00 15.18 -45.66
N ASP A 70 -5.24 14.06 -44.98
CA ASP A 70 -6.42 13.88 -44.16
C ASP A 70 -6.20 14.23 -42.69
N PHE A 71 -4.96 14.44 -42.22
CA PHE A 71 -4.67 14.76 -40.82
C PHE A 71 -5.19 16.17 -40.44
N PRO A 72 -5.88 16.35 -39.29
CA PRO A 72 -6.12 15.40 -38.19
C PRO A 72 -7.36 14.51 -38.34
N ASN A 73 -8.09 14.58 -39.44
CA ASN A 73 -9.30 13.79 -39.71
C ASN A 73 -9.02 12.37 -40.26
N CYS A 74 -7.77 11.91 -40.28
CA CYS A 74 -7.37 10.61 -40.82
C CYS A 74 -7.93 9.40 -40.04
N CYS A 75 -8.35 9.59 -38.78
CA CYS A 75 -9.06 8.58 -37.99
C CYS A 75 -9.94 9.21 -36.90
N ASP A 76 -10.82 8.40 -36.29
CA ASP A 76 -11.72 8.85 -35.21
C ASP A 76 -10.98 9.46 -34.01
N ASN A 77 -9.81 8.91 -33.67
CA ASN A 77 -9.01 9.39 -32.55
C ASN A 77 -8.35 10.74 -32.86
N HIS A 78 -7.63 10.87 -33.97
CA HIS A 78 -6.94 12.11 -34.33
C HIS A 78 -7.93 13.25 -34.57
N LYS A 79 -9.16 12.97 -35.02
CA LYS A 79 -10.21 13.99 -35.23
C LYS A 79 -10.50 14.80 -33.95
N ASN A 80 -10.25 14.24 -32.77
CA ASN A 80 -10.39 14.93 -31.49
C ASN A 80 -9.45 16.12 -31.31
N LEU A 81 -8.34 16.19 -32.08
CA LEU A 81 -7.42 17.32 -32.07
C LEU A 81 -8.09 18.62 -32.52
N ASN A 82 -9.09 18.55 -33.42
CA ASN A 82 -9.86 19.73 -33.85
C ASN A 82 -10.56 20.44 -32.69
N ASN A 83 -10.84 19.74 -31.59
CA ASN A 83 -11.50 20.28 -30.41
C ASN A 83 -10.51 20.81 -29.35
N LYS A 84 -9.20 20.82 -29.64
CA LYS A 84 -8.16 21.24 -28.70
C LYS A 84 -7.64 22.62 -29.09
N GLY A 85 -7.87 23.64 -28.25
CA GLY A 85 -7.45 25.02 -28.54
C GLY A 85 -5.94 25.27 -28.63
N TYR A 86 -5.13 24.29 -28.21
CA TYR A 86 -3.66 24.32 -28.31
C TYR A 86 -3.12 23.56 -29.53
N PHE A 87 -3.97 22.88 -30.31
CA PHE A 87 -3.55 22.17 -31.51
C PHE A 87 -3.45 23.14 -32.69
N ASN A 88 -2.32 23.07 -33.40
CA ASN A 88 -2.13 23.83 -34.63
C ASN A 88 -1.56 22.92 -35.73
N ILE A 89 -2.30 22.80 -36.84
CA ILE A 89 -1.91 21.95 -37.97
C ILE A 89 -0.57 22.38 -38.59
N THR A 90 -0.21 23.67 -38.50
CA THR A 90 1.06 24.16 -39.09
C THR A 90 2.29 23.60 -38.38
N ASP A 91 2.14 23.11 -37.15
CA ASP A 91 3.23 22.45 -36.41
C ASP A 91 3.63 21.11 -37.04
N PHE A 92 2.85 20.61 -38.01
CA PHE A 92 3.07 19.38 -38.76
C PHE A 92 3.50 19.64 -40.21
N ASN A 93 3.87 20.87 -40.57
CA ASN A 93 4.45 21.16 -41.88
C ASN A 93 5.78 20.40 -42.07
N GLY A 94 5.92 19.68 -43.19
CA GLY A 94 7.11 18.87 -43.48
C GLY A 94 7.24 17.59 -42.63
N ILE A 95 6.13 17.14 -42.03
CA ILE A 95 6.15 15.96 -41.15
C ILE A 95 6.49 14.67 -41.90
N ALA A 96 6.16 14.57 -43.19
CA ALA A 96 6.46 13.39 -44.01
C ALA A 96 7.97 13.17 -44.16
N GLU A 97 8.71 14.23 -44.51
CA GLU A 97 10.17 14.22 -44.56
C GLU A 97 10.76 13.90 -43.19
N MET A 98 10.24 14.53 -42.15
CA MET A 98 10.72 14.33 -40.78
C MET A 98 10.55 12.87 -40.31
N ILE A 99 9.42 12.22 -40.61
CA ILE A 99 9.18 10.82 -40.26
C ILE A 99 10.09 9.90 -41.08
N ALA A 100 10.22 10.13 -42.39
CA ALA A 100 11.11 9.36 -43.24
C ALA A 100 12.57 9.46 -42.74
N ASP A 101 13.02 10.66 -42.37
CA ASP A 101 14.34 10.89 -41.78
C ASP A 101 14.51 10.14 -40.46
N LYS A 102 13.52 10.14 -39.56
CA LYS A 102 13.56 9.35 -38.31
C LYS A 102 13.75 7.87 -38.57
N VAL A 103 13.03 7.29 -39.55
CA VAL A 103 13.15 5.87 -39.93
C VAL A 103 14.56 5.59 -40.44
N LEU A 104 15.03 6.37 -41.42
CA LEU A 104 16.31 6.13 -42.08
C LEU A 104 17.48 6.39 -41.13
N TYR A 105 17.41 7.44 -40.31
CA TYR A 105 18.48 7.73 -39.35
C TYR A 105 18.53 6.68 -38.23
N SER A 106 17.39 6.14 -37.79
CA SER A 106 17.36 5.02 -36.84
C SER A 106 17.97 3.75 -37.45
N TYR A 107 17.60 3.44 -38.70
CA TYR A 107 18.19 2.34 -39.46
C TYR A 107 19.71 2.48 -39.59
N HIS A 108 20.18 3.66 -40.02
CA HIS A 108 21.60 3.97 -40.12
C HIS A 108 22.31 3.88 -38.77
N HIS A 109 21.68 4.35 -37.69
CA HIS A 109 22.29 4.34 -36.37
C HIS A 109 22.53 2.91 -35.88
N ILE A 110 21.56 2.01 -36.10
CA ILE A 110 21.68 0.59 -35.76
C ILE A 110 22.85 -0.05 -36.50
N ILE A 111 22.90 0.06 -37.83
CA ILE A 111 23.92 -0.62 -38.63
C ILE A 111 25.32 -0.05 -38.39
N ASN A 112 25.46 1.25 -38.19
CA ASN A 112 26.76 1.90 -38.01
C ASN A 112 27.38 1.68 -36.62
N ASN A 113 26.56 1.39 -35.59
CA ASN A 113 27.02 1.31 -34.21
C ASN A 113 26.93 -0.09 -33.60
N LEU A 114 26.48 -1.09 -34.36
CA LEU A 114 26.26 -2.44 -33.86
C LEU A 114 27.54 -3.10 -33.34
N ASP A 115 28.70 -2.70 -33.86
CA ASP A 115 30.01 -3.26 -33.50
C ASP A 115 30.80 -2.44 -32.46
N SER A 116 30.20 -1.37 -31.94
CA SER A 116 30.79 -0.56 -30.88
C SER A 116 30.78 -1.30 -29.53
N GLU A 117 31.63 -0.88 -28.60
CA GLU A 117 31.67 -1.46 -27.24
C GLU A 117 30.35 -1.21 -26.50
N ASP A 118 29.82 0.00 -26.61
CA ASP A 118 28.59 0.45 -25.93
C ASP A 118 27.30 0.28 -26.77
N TRP A 119 27.35 -0.52 -27.84
CA TRP A 119 26.33 -0.62 -28.90
C TRP A 119 24.89 -0.66 -28.37
N TYR A 120 24.62 -1.46 -27.34
CA TYR A 120 23.28 -1.68 -26.82
C TYR A 120 22.73 -0.41 -26.18
N SER A 121 23.56 0.25 -25.37
CA SER A 121 23.15 1.46 -24.65
C SER A 121 22.95 2.63 -25.60
N ASP A 122 23.80 2.73 -26.63
CA ASP A 122 23.77 3.80 -27.64
C ASP A 122 22.58 3.66 -28.58
N ILE A 123 22.38 2.46 -29.15
CA ILE A 123 21.25 2.19 -30.04
C ILE A 123 19.91 2.41 -29.34
N ILE A 124 19.76 1.95 -28.09
CA ILE A 124 18.53 2.23 -27.33
C ILE A 124 18.35 3.73 -27.08
N ALA A 125 19.43 4.45 -26.73
CA ALA A 125 19.33 5.88 -26.50
C ALA A 125 18.86 6.63 -27.75
N TYR A 126 19.36 6.24 -28.93
CA TYR A 126 18.96 6.82 -30.22
C TYR A 126 17.54 6.44 -30.64
N LEU A 127 17.13 5.17 -30.44
CA LEU A 127 15.76 4.75 -30.69
C LEU A 127 14.77 5.49 -29.79
N ASN A 128 15.07 5.61 -28.49
CA ASN A 128 14.24 6.37 -27.56
C ASN A 128 14.16 7.86 -27.95
N TYR A 129 15.29 8.44 -28.38
CA TYR A 129 15.31 9.79 -28.93
C TYR A 129 14.41 9.93 -30.16
N SER A 130 14.49 8.98 -31.08
CA SER A 130 13.68 8.97 -32.30
C SER A 130 12.19 8.78 -32.00
N ILE A 131 11.83 7.91 -31.07
CA ILE A 131 10.43 7.72 -30.64
C ILE A 131 9.90 8.97 -29.93
N GLU A 132 10.64 9.52 -28.96
CA GLU A 132 10.25 10.75 -28.24
C GLU A 132 10.10 11.95 -29.19
N SER A 133 10.80 11.95 -30.33
CA SER A 133 10.71 13.01 -31.35
C SER A 133 9.40 13.04 -32.14
N PHE A 134 8.54 12.02 -32.03
CA PHE A 134 7.17 12.07 -32.56
C PHE A 134 6.25 12.99 -31.74
N GLY A 135 6.71 13.44 -30.57
CA GLY A 135 5.88 14.22 -29.66
C GLY A 135 4.91 13.35 -28.88
N LYS A 136 3.89 13.97 -28.29
CA LYS A 136 2.88 13.30 -27.45
C LYS A 136 1.50 13.83 -27.79
N MET A 137 0.54 12.91 -27.84
CA MET A 137 -0.86 13.22 -28.03
C MET A 137 -1.63 12.99 -26.71
N PRO A 138 -2.69 13.77 -26.44
CA PRO A 138 -3.61 13.48 -25.35
C PRO A 138 -4.19 12.07 -25.47
N SER A 139 -4.57 11.45 -24.34
CA SER A 139 -5.07 10.08 -24.29
C SER A 139 -6.27 9.80 -25.22
N ASP A 140 -7.09 10.81 -25.50
CA ASP A 140 -8.26 10.72 -26.38
C ASP A 140 -7.94 10.99 -27.86
N CYS A 141 -6.69 11.32 -28.20
CA CYS A 141 -6.28 11.68 -29.56
C CYS A 141 -5.47 10.58 -30.26
N GLY A 142 -5.35 9.39 -29.67
CA GLY A 142 -4.63 8.26 -30.25
C GLY A 142 -3.11 8.37 -30.12
N GLU A 143 -2.37 7.61 -30.93
CA GLU A 143 -0.91 7.65 -30.96
C GLU A 143 -0.36 8.98 -31.54
N PRO A 144 0.89 9.34 -31.24
CA PRO A 144 1.60 10.35 -32.02
C PRO A 144 1.52 10.03 -33.52
N PHE A 145 1.31 11.05 -34.33
CA PHE A 145 1.00 10.88 -35.75
C PHE A 145 2.06 10.01 -36.45
N GLN A 146 1.62 8.88 -37.02
CA GLN A 146 2.44 7.93 -37.79
C GLN A 146 3.58 7.23 -37.00
N LEU A 147 3.46 7.12 -35.67
CA LEU A 147 4.42 6.37 -34.88
C LEU A 147 4.42 4.86 -35.22
N SER A 148 3.25 4.27 -35.45
CA SER A 148 3.12 2.89 -35.97
C SER A 148 3.83 2.67 -37.32
N THR A 149 3.73 3.65 -38.23
CA THR A 149 4.43 3.66 -39.52
C THR A 149 5.95 3.66 -39.32
N PHE A 150 6.48 4.37 -38.32
CA PHE A 150 7.90 4.33 -37.99
C PHE A 150 8.35 2.92 -37.59
N TYR A 151 7.62 2.25 -36.69
CA TYR A 151 7.97 0.88 -36.26
C TYR A 151 7.94 -0.10 -37.43
N SER A 152 6.84 -0.11 -38.20
CA SER A 152 6.67 -1.02 -39.33
C SER A 152 7.71 -0.77 -40.44
N ALA A 153 7.99 0.48 -40.79
CA ALA A 153 8.98 0.84 -41.80
C ALA A 153 10.41 0.48 -41.36
N LEU A 154 10.77 0.75 -40.11
CA LEU A 154 12.07 0.37 -39.56
C LEU A 154 12.23 -1.15 -39.53
N MET A 155 11.22 -1.89 -39.09
CA MET A 155 11.23 -3.37 -39.12
C MET A 155 11.38 -3.92 -40.54
N ARG A 156 10.74 -3.31 -41.53
CA ARG A 156 10.88 -3.67 -42.95
C ARG A 156 12.33 -3.53 -43.42
N LEU A 157 13.02 -2.45 -43.03
CA LEU A 157 14.43 -2.22 -43.39
C LEU A 157 15.40 -3.16 -42.65
N LEU A 158 15.10 -3.52 -41.40
CA LEU A 158 15.95 -4.41 -40.61
C LEU A 158 15.79 -5.89 -40.97
N LYS A 159 14.76 -6.24 -41.74
CA LYS A 159 14.48 -7.63 -42.10
C LYS A 159 15.61 -8.23 -42.94
N ASN A 160 16.25 -9.27 -42.42
CA ASN A 160 17.37 -10.00 -43.03
C ASN A 160 18.67 -9.19 -43.21
N ILE A 161 18.77 -7.98 -42.64
CA ILE A 161 19.93 -7.09 -42.83
C ILE A 161 21.21 -7.65 -42.18
N GLU A 162 21.08 -8.57 -41.23
CA GLU A 162 22.21 -9.16 -40.52
C GLU A 162 23.18 -9.92 -41.44
N LYS A 163 22.77 -10.23 -42.67
CA LYS A 163 23.62 -10.83 -43.71
C LYS A 163 24.47 -9.80 -44.48
N GLU A 164 24.07 -8.54 -44.44
CA GLU A 164 24.68 -7.44 -45.19
C GLU A 164 25.61 -6.58 -44.33
N ILE A 165 25.43 -6.63 -43.00
CA ILE A 165 26.30 -5.93 -42.04
C ILE A 165 27.68 -6.59 -42.03
N LYS A 166 28.70 -5.81 -42.38
CA LYS A 166 30.12 -6.18 -42.29
C LYS A 166 30.73 -5.50 -41.07
N SER A 167 31.46 -6.25 -40.26
CA SER A 167 32.27 -5.72 -39.17
C SER A 167 33.55 -6.53 -39.04
N ASP A 168 34.67 -5.83 -38.88
CA ASP A 168 35.97 -6.44 -38.59
C ASP A 168 36.19 -6.66 -37.08
N LYS A 169 35.31 -6.12 -36.23
CA LYS A 169 35.42 -6.19 -34.76
C LYS A 169 34.63 -7.33 -34.15
N ILE A 170 33.51 -7.73 -34.77
CA ILE A 170 32.61 -8.74 -34.23
C ILE A 170 32.28 -9.81 -35.27
N THR A 171 32.05 -11.03 -34.81
CA THR A 171 31.68 -12.15 -35.69
C THR A 171 30.26 -12.00 -36.23
N ILE A 172 29.96 -12.67 -37.34
CA ILE A 172 28.59 -12.73 -37.91
C ILE A 172 27.57 -13.29 -36.92
N VAL A 173 27.98 -14.20 -36.02
CA VAL A 173 27.11 -14.75 -34.97
C VAL A 173 26.77 -13.68 -33.94
N GLU A 174 27.74 -12.84 -33.58
CA GLU A 174 27.54 -11.71 -32.68
C GLU A 174 26.66 -10.63 -33.33
N VAL A 175 26.87 -10.31 -34.61
CA VAL A 175 25.98 -9.42 -35.39
C VAL A 175 24.53 -9.90 -35.31
N ARG A 176 24.27 -11.19 -35.61
CA ARG A 176 22.93 -11.79 -35.52
C ARG A 176 22.34 -11.68 -34.11
N THR A 177 23.16 -11.94 -33.10
CA THR A 177 22.73 -11.89 -31.69
C THR A 177 22.34 -10.48 -31.27
N ARG A 178 23.14 -9.47 -31.63
CA ARG A 178 22.87 -8.06 -31.37
C ARG A 178 21.63 -7.58 -32.15
N MET A 179 21.53 -7.94 -33.43
CA MET A 179 20.35 -7.60 -34.26
C MET A 179 19.06 -8.19 -33.70
N ASN A 180 19.07 -9.46 -33.27
CA ASN A 180 17.89 -10.06 -32.65
C ASN A 180 17.46 -9.31 -31.39
N LYS A 181 18.41 -8.79 -30.59
CA LYS A 181 18.10 -7.93 -29.44
C LYS A 181 17.48 -6.60 -29.87
N VAL A 182 18.00 -5.95 -30.92
CA VAL A 182 17.44 -4.71 -31.46
C VAL A 182 16.03 -4.93 -32.00
N ILE A 183 15.81 -5.98 -32.79
CA ILE A 183 14.50 -6.32 -33.37
C ILE A 183 13.46 -6.54 -32.26
N LYS A 184 13.80 -7.27 -31.19
CA LYS A 184 12.92 -7.46 -30.03
C LYS A 184 12.53 -6.17 -29.32
N LEU A 185 13.35 -5.12 -29.39
CA LEU A 185 13.02 -3.82 -28.80
C LEU A 185 12.03 -3.03 -29.65
N ILE A 186 11.99 -3.30 -30.96
CA ILE A 186 11.15 -2.58 -31.94
C ILE A 186 9.81 -3.32 -32.13
N ASP A 187 9.80 -4.65 -32.02
CA ASP A 187 8.66 -5.55 -32.21
C ASP A 187 7.65 -5.54 -31.04
N ILE A 188 7.27 -4.36 -30.56
CA ILE A 188 6.38 -4.17 -29.41
C ILE A 188 4.92 -4.58 -29.72
N GLU A 189 4.55 -4.75 -30.99
CA GLU A 189 3.21 -5.16 -31.40
C GLU A 189 2.96 -6.68 -31.41
N ASN A 190 3.99 -7.55 -31.41
CA ASN A 190 3.79 -9.01 -31.59
C ASN A 190 4.09 -9.91 -30.37
N GLU A 191 4.68 -9.40 -29.29
CA GLU A 191 4.78 -10.16 -28.04
C GLU A 191 3.84 -9.55 -27.00
N PRO A 192 2.94 -10.33 -26.37
CA PRO A 192 2.52 -9.98 -25.03
C PRO A 192 3.81 -10.01 -24.22
N LEU A 193 4.41 -8.83 -23.97
CA LEU A 193 5.50 -8.67 -23.02
C LEU A 193 5.09 -9.51 -21.81
N GLU A 194 5.78 -10.64 -21.59
CA GLU A 194 5.52 -11.46 -20.42
C GLU A 194 5.44 -10.49 -19.25
N GLU A 195 4.37 -10.57 -18.44
CA GLU A 195 4.04 -9.64 -17.35
C GLU A 195 5.21 -9.39 -16.37
N VAL A 196 6.28 -10.15 -16.51
CA VAL A 196 7.50 -10.17 -15.72
C VAL A 196 8.30 -8.87 -15.80
N ASN A 197 8.43 -8.16 -16.94
CA ASN A 197 9.46 -7.09 -17.04
C ASN A 197 8.95 -5.64 -17.23
N ARG A 198 7.65 -5.36 -17.14
CA ARG A 198 7.17 -3.97 -17.27
C ARG A 198 7.39 -3.17 -15.97
N THR A 199 8.02 -2.00 -16.08
CA THR A 199 8.03 -0.96 -15.05
C THR A 199 6.64 -0.31 -14.95
N ASP A 200 5.63 -1.07 -14.53
CA ASP A 200 4.34 -0.50 -14.16
C ASP A 200 4.48 0.14 -12.78
N PHE A 201 4.43 1.47 -12.74
CA PHE A 201 4.56 2.24 -11.51
C PHE A 201 3.52 1.84 -10.45
N ASN A 202 2.30 1.49 -10.86
CA ASN A 202 1.24 1.05 -9.96
C ASN A 202 1.57 -0.33 -9.38
N LEU A 203 2.16 -1.21 -10.18
CA LEU A 203 2.60 -2.53 -9.73
C LEU A 203 3.76 -2.44 -8.72
N LEU A 204 4.73 -1.54 -8.96
CA LEU A 204 5.81 -1.28 -8.02
C LEU A 204 5.30 -0.68 -6.69
N LEU A 205 4.37 0.27 -6.77
CA LEU A 205 3.70 0.82 -5.58
C LEU A 205 2.96 -0.27 -4.81
N THR A 206 2.22 -1.13 -5.51
CA THR A 206 1.49 -2.25 -4.89
C THR A 206 2.45 -3.21 -4.19
N LYS A 207 3.55 -3.60 -4.85
CA LYS A 207 4.60 -4.44 -4.23
C LYS A 207 5.19 -3.81 -2.97
N TYR A 208 5.47 -2.51 -3.01
CA TYR A 208 5.99 -1.80 -1.85
C TYR A 208 4.99 -1.76 -0.69
N ASP A 209 3.73 -1.44 -0.97
CA ASP A 209 2.64 -1.39 0.01
C ASP A 209 2.40 -2.75 0.66
N GLU A 210 2.43 -3.83 -0.13
CA GLU A 210 2.33 -5.20 0.36
C GLU A 210 3.46 -5.54 1.33
N TRP A 211 4.69 -5.19 0.98
CA TRP A 211 5.84 -5.38 1.87
C TRP A 211 5.69 -4.56 3.15
N PHE A 212 5.28 -3.29 3.03
CA PHE A 212 5.12 -2.39 4.17
C PHE A 212 4.06 -2.89 5.15
N LYS A 213 2.93 -3.42 4.64
CA LYS A 213 1.86 -4.03 5.44
C LYS A 213 2.27 -5.37 6.07
N ALA A 214 3.13 -6.13 5.40
CA ALA A 214 3.64 -7.40 5.90
C ALA A 214 4.70 -7.22 7.00
N PHE A 215 5.51 -6.16 6.91
CA PHE A 215 6.60 -5.94 7.85
C PHE A 215 6.05 -5.54 9.24
N PRO A 216 6.52 -6.17 10.33
CA PRO A 216 5.91 -6.04 11.66
C PRO A 216 6.34 -4.76 12.40
N PHE A 217 6.11 -3.59 11.79
CA PHE A 217 6.50 -2.29 12.35
C PHE A 217 5.85 -1.95 13.70
N ASP A 218 4.77 -2.62 14.07
CA ASP A 218 4.10 -2.35 15.36
C ASP A 218 4.91 -2.88 16.55
N LEU A 219 5.87 -3.79 16.32
CA LEU A 219 6.80 -4.26 17.33
C LEU A 219 7.61 -3.08 17.91
N PRO A 220 7.78 -3.00 19.25
CA PRO A 220 8.42 -1.86 19.89
C PRO A 220 9.77 -1.47 19.28
N TYR A 221 10.59 -2.47 18.93
CA TYR A 221 11.94 -2.29 18.38
C TYR A 221 11.98 -2.01 16.86
N PHE A 222 10.86 -2.10 16.15
CA PHE A 222 10.74 -1.67 14.74
C PHE A 222 9.92 -0.39 14.56
N ARG A 223 9.21 0.06 15.60
CA ARG A 223 8.26 1.17 15.54
C ARG A 223 8.88 2.47 15.02
N ASN A 224 10.12 2.75 15.39
CA ASN A 224 10.87 3.92 14.94
C ASN A 224 11.23 3.87 13.44
N LEU A 225 11.21 2.70 12.80
CA LEU A 225 11.47 2.54 11.36
C LEU A 225 10.24 2.88 10.51
N LYS A 226 9.03 2.69 11.04
CA LYS A 226 7.75 2.90 10.30
C LYS A 226 7.68 4.27 9.63
N PRO A 227 8.00 5.40 10.31
CA PRO A 227 7.95 6.73 9.68
C PRO A 227 8.96 6.90 8.55
N LYS A 228 10.15 6.29 8.65
CA LYS A 228 11.18 6.35 7.60
C LYS A 228 10.68 5.69 6.32
N PHE A 229 10.16 4.48 6.43
CA PHE A 229 9.63 3.73 5.28
C PHE A 229 8.30 4.30 4.77
N LYS A 230 7.53 5.01 5.61
CA LYS A 230 6.37 5.75 5.10
C LYS A 230 6.74 6.96 4.21
N ARG A 231 7.90 7.58 4.45
CA ARG A 231 8.35 8.79 3.73
C ARG A 231 9.22 8.48 2.50
N VAL A 232 10.04 7.43 2.58
CA VAL A 232 11.03 7.11 1.54
C VAL A 232 10.62 5.83 0.83
N ILE A 233 9.97 5.99 -0.33
CA ILE A 233 9.51 4.89 -1.18
C ILE A 233 10.60 4.60 -2.23
N PRO A 234 11.28 3.45 -2.16
CA PRO A 234 12.44 3.14 -3.00
C PRO A 234 11.99 2.59 -4.37
N LEU A 235 11.34 3.42 -5.18
CA LEU A 235 10.92 3.04 -6.53
C LEU A 235 12.02 3.23 -7.58
N GLN A 236 13.09 3.94 -7.21
CA GLN A 236 14.26 4.20 -8.05
C GLN A 236 15.47 3.41 -7.53
N THR A 237 16.30 2.93 -8.43
CA THR A 237 17.53 2.18 -8.10
C THR A 237 18.64 3.08 -7.56
N GLY A 238 18.49 4.41 -7.69
CA GLY A 238 19.54 5.40 -7.43
C GLY A 238 20.56 5.53 -8.57
N ARG A 239 20.43 4.71 -9.63
CA ARG A 239 21.23 4.84 -10.84
C ARG A 239 20.57 5.82 -11.79
N THR A 240 21.40 6.49 -12.58
CA THR A 240 20.97 7.44 -13.60
C THR A 240 21.42 6.98 -14.97
N ARG A 241 20.57 7.15 -15.98
CA ARG A 241 20.91 6.94 -17.40
C ARG A 241 20.87 8.27 -18.13
N TYR A 242 22.00 8.67 -18.70
CA TYR A 242 22.09 9.85 -19.55
C TYR A 242 21.78 9.46 -21.00
N ASN A 243 20.83 10.16 -21.63
CA ASN A 243 20.60 10.07 -23.06
C ASN A 243 21.28 11.26 -23.75
N LYS A 244 22.41 10.99 -24.41
CA LYS A 244 23.22 12.02 -25.09
C LYS A 244 22.50 12.72 -26.25
N TYR A 245 21.51 12.08 -26.86
CA TYR A 245 20.73 12.64 -27.98
C TYR A 245 19.60 13.55 -27.50
N LEU A 246 19.00 13.23 -26.35
CA LEU A 246 17.98 14.08 -25.71
C LEU A 246 18.60 15.16 -24.81
N GLY A 247 19.84 14.99 -24.37
CA GLY A 247 20.47 15.85 -23.36
C GLY A 247 19.82 15.72 -21.98
N THR A 248 19.17 14.58 -21.70
CA THR A 248 18.42 14.33 -20.46
C THR A 248 19.04 13.20 -19.66
N THR A 249 18.95 13.33 -18.33
CA THR A 249 19.31 12.26 -17.38
C THR A 249 18.04 11.75 -16.72
N GLU A 250 17.81 10.45 -16.78
CA GLU A 250 16.66 9.79 -16.17
C GLU A 250 17.11 8.89 -15.03
N ASN A 251 16.37 8.92 -13.92
CA ASN A 251 16.57 7.97 -12.83
C ASN A 251 16.02 6.61 -13.25
N GLU A 252 16.84 5.58 -13.14
CA GLU A 252 16.42 4.21 -13.39
C GLU A 252 15.43 3.78 -12.31
N LYS A 253 14.26 3.34 -12.77
CA LYS A 253 13.22 2.79 -11.91
C LYS A 253 13.49 1.31 -11.68
N HIS A 254 13.11 0.79 -10.53
CA HIS A 254 13.13 -0.64 -10.30
C HIS A 254 12.20 -1.37 -11.27
N THR A 255 12.61 -2.53 -11.78
CA THR A 255 11.67 -3.56 -12.27
C THR A 255 11.01 -4.26 -11.08
N ASN A 256 9.97 -5.04 -11.35
CA ASN A 256 9.30 -5.88 -10.37
C ASN A 256 10.26 -6.81 -9.61
N GLU A 257 11.21 -7.41 -10.31
CA GLU A 257 12.20 -8.36 -9.79
C GLU A 257 13.21 -7.61 -8.93
N SER A 258 13.75 -6.51 -9.47
CA SER A 258 14.77 -5.74 -8.77
C SER A 258 14.22 -5.10 -7.49
N LEU A 259 12.96 -4.64 -7.48
CA LEU A 259 12.31 -4.13 -6.27
C LEU A 259 12.13 -5.26 -5.25
N THR A 260 11.66 -6.45 -5.66
CA THR A 260 11.54 -7.60 -4.76
C THR A 260 12.88 -7.95 -4.10
N VAL A 261 13.96 -8.02 -4.89
CA VAL A 261 15.31 -8.30 -4.39
C VAL A 261 15.75 -7.22 -3.39
N TYR A 262 15.53 -5.96 -3.73
CA TYR A 262 15.87 -4.83 -2.86
C TYR A 262 15.11 -4.87 -1.53
N LEU A 263 13.80 -5.13 -1.55
CA LEU A 263 12.97 -5.26 -0.35
C LEU A 263 13.38 -6.47 0.51
N LEU A 264 13.79 -7.57 -0.11
CA LEU A 264 14.34 -8.73 0.59
C LEU A 264 15.65 -8.37 1.31
N GLN A 265 16.55 -7.66 0.63
CA GLN A 265 17.81 -7.20 1.22
C GLN A 265 17.59 -6.24 2.39
N ILE A 266 16.65 -5.28 2.26
CA ILE A 266 16.25 -4.41 3.37
C ILE A 266 15.76 -5.24 4.56
N THR A 267 14.87 -6.20 4.30
CA THR A 267 14.30 -7.06 5.34
C THR A 267 15.39 -7.83 6.08
N GLN A 268 16.29 -8.49 5.33
CA GLN A 268 17.42 -9.25 5.86
C GLN A 268 18.35 -8.37 6.69
N ASN A 269 18.63 -7.15 6.22
CA ASN A 269 19.46 -6.19 6.94
C ASN A 269 18.81 -5.77 8.27
N ILE A 270 17.52 -5.44 8.26
CA ILE A 270 16.80 -5.03 9.49
C ILE A 270 16.80 -6.17 10.52
N ILE A 271 16.38 -7.39 10.12
CA ILE A 271 16.24 -8.51 11.06
C ILE A 271 17.61 -9.04 11.55
N SER A 272 18.67 -8.91 10.75
CA SER A 272 20.03 -9.28 11.19
C SER A 272 20.57 -8.32 12.24
N ASN A 273 20.23 -7.03 12.16
CA ASN A 273 20.73 -6.01 13.09
C ASN A 273 19.84 -5.77 14.31
N ILE A 274 18.54 -6.07 14.20
CA ILE A 274 17.55 -5.87 15.26
C ILE A 274 16.84 -7.21 15.50
N ASN A 275 17.40 -8.00 16.42
CA ASN A 275 16.88 -9.30 16.82
C ASN A 275 16.97 -9.50 18.34
N GLY A 276 16.40 -10.60 18.82
CA GLY A 276 16.35 -10.91 20.25
C GLY A 276 17.72 -10.99 20.93
N ALA A 277 18.75 -11.54 20.27
CA ALA A 277 20.09 -11.62 20.82
C ALA A 277 20.70 -10.22 20.99
N THR A 278 20.65 -9.39 19.94
CA THR A 278 21.16 -8.02 19.99
C THR A 278 20.41 -7.13 21.00
N LEU A 279 19.09 -7.33 21.15
CA LEU A 279 18.29 -6.60 22.15
C LEU A 279 18.63 -7.06 23.58
N TYR A 280 18.89 -8.34 23.80
CA TYR A 280 19.34 -8.89 25.08
C TYR A 280 20.69 -8.32 25.48
N GLU A 281 21.69 -8.39 24.57
CA GLU A 281 23.04 -7.88 24.79
C GLU A 281 23.06 -6.38 25.13
N LYS A 282 22.16 -5.60 24.52
CA LYS A 282 22.04 -4.16 24.77
C LYS A 282 21.21 -3.81 26.02
N GLY A 283 20.69 -4.80 26.75
CA GLY A 283 19.82 -4.57 27.91
C GLY A 283 18.48 -3.93 27.55
N LEU A 284 18.03 -4.06 26.29
CA LEU A 284 16.82 -3.42 25.76
C LEU A 284 15.60 -4.34 25.77
N LEU A 285 15.75 -5.61 26.16
CA LEU A 285 14.63 -6.53 26.44
C LEU A 285 14.00 -6.21 27.79
N SER A 286 13.12 -5.22 27.81
CA SER A 286 12.24 -4.94 28.95
C SER A 286 10.86 -5.52 28.68
N ASN A 287 10.27 -6.21 29.68
CA ASN A 287 8.94 -6.82 29.60
C ASN A 287 8.82 -7.93 28.53
N THR A 288 9.51 -9.05 28.76
CA THR A 288 9.56 -10.22 27.86
C THR A 288 8.19 -10.84 27.61
N ASP A 289 7.27 -10.80 28.58
CA ASP A 289 5.92 -11.35 28.44
C ASP A 289 5.10 -10.58 27.43
N LYS A 290 5.17 -9.24 27.47
CA LYS A 290 4.54 -8.38 26.46
C LYS A 290 5.15 -8.58 25.08
N ILE A 291 6.47 -8.68 24.99
CA ILE A 291 7.17 -8.90 23.71
C ILE A 291 6.73 -10.22 23.07
N ASP A 292 6.60 -11.28 23.86
CA ASP A 292 6.15 -12.59 23.38
C ASP A 292 4.70 -12.54 22.86
N ILE A 293 3.79 -11.87 23.59
CA ILE A 293 2.43 -11.63 23.13
C ILE A 293 2.41 -10.82 21.82
N ASP A 294 3.19 -9.74 21.75
CA ASP A 294 3.30 -8.90 20.55
C ASP A 294 3.81 -9.71 19.34
N LEU A 295 4.80 -10.60 19.54
CA LEU A 295 5.30 -11.51 18.51
C LEU A 295 4.22 -12.49 18.02
N LEU A 296 3.44 -13.09 18.93
CA LEU A 296 2.34 -13.96 18.56
C LEU A 296 1.28 -13.23 17.73
N VAL A 297 0.93 -11.99 18.12
CA VAL A 297 -0.02 -11.15 17.41
C VAL A 297 0.49 -10.80 16.01
N GLN A 298 1.75 -10.38 15.88
CA GLN A 298 2.32 -10.03 14.58
C GLN A 298 2.44 -11.24 13.64
N HIS A 299 2.83 -12.40 14.18
CA HIS A 299 2.81 -13.65 13.42
C HIS A 299 1.39 -13.99 12.92
N ARG A 300 0.35 -13.76 13.74
CA ARG A 300 -1.04 -13.95 13.32
C ARG A 300 -1.47 -13.00 12.21
N LYS A 301 -1.07 -11.71 12.28
CA LYS A 301 -1.30 -10.73 11.21
C LYS A 301 -0.67 -11.18 9.89
N LEU A 302 0.58 -11.66 9.93
CA LEU A 302 1.27 -12.17 8.75
C LEU A 302 0.55 -13.38 8.13
N GLN A 303 0.09 -14.32 8.97
CA GLN A 303 -0.70 -15.46 8.52
C GLN A 303 -2.04 -15.05 7.87
N ALA A 304 -2.70 -14.01 8.38
CA ALA A 304 -3.92 -13.47 7.76
C ALA A 304 -3.63 -12.86 6.38
N LEU A 305 -2.51 -12.14 6.24
CA LEU A 305 -2.07 -11.58 4.97
C LEU A 305 -1.72 -12.67 3.94
N GLU A 306 -1.07 -13.76 4.39
CA GLU A 306 -0.78 -14.90 3.51
C GLU A 306 -2.08 -15.54 2.98
N LEU A 307 -3.12 -15.63 3.81
CA LEU A 307 -4.42 -16.15 3.41
C LEU A 307 -5.13 -15.24 2.40
N SER A 308 -5.07 -13.92 2.55
CA SER A 308 -5.73 -12.99 1.63
C SER A 308 -5.12 -12.98 0.23
N LYS A 309 -3.87 -13.46 0.08
CA LYS A 309 -3.17 -13.61 -1.20
C LYS A 309 -3.39 -14.95 -1.89
N MET A 310 -4.13 -15.89 -1.28
CA MET A 310 -4.40 -17.17 -1.92
C MET A 310 -5.33 -16.96 -3.14
N PRO A 311 -5.02 -17.58 -4.29
CA PRO A 311 -5.82 -17.41 -5.51
C PRO A 311 -7.24 -17.96 -5.31
N ASN A 312 -8.25 -17.12 -5.57
CA ASN A 312 -9.66 -17.50 -5.53
C ASN A 312 -10.17 -17.79 -6.94
N SER A 313 -9.72 -18.90 -7.51
CA SER A 313 -10.03 -19.26 -8.90
C SER A 313 -11.33 -20.05 -9.03
N LYS A 314 -11.75 -20.78 -7.97
CA LYS A 314 -12.92 -21.66 -7.98
C LYS A 314 -13.69 -21.58 -6.66
N SER A 315 -14.97 -21.97 -6.69
CA SER A 315 -15.83 -22.06 -5.51
C SER A 315 -15.28 -23.01 -4.43
N GLU A 316 -14.49 -24.03 -4.74
CA GLU A 316 -13.92 -24.91 -3.72
C GLU A 316 -12.74 -24.28 -2.94
N ASP A 317 -12.18 -23.16 -3.43
CA ASP A 317 -11.00 -22.54 -2.83
C ASP A 317 -11.32 -21.80 -1.53
N TYR A 318 -12.55 -21.27 -1.36
CA TYR A 318 -12.94 -20.63 -0.09
C TYR A 318 -12.96 -21.64 1.07
N ILE A 319 -13.33 -22.91 0.83
CA ILE A 319 -13.32 -23.96 1.85
C ILE A 319 -11.89 -24.23 2.33
N LYS A 320 -10.90 -24.22 1.42
CA LYS A 320 -9.48 -24.40 1.76
C LYS A 320 -8.96 -23.23 2.60
N VAL A 321 -9.29 -22.00 2.21
CA VAL A 321 -8.95 -20.78 2.96
C VAL A 321 -9.54 -20.84 4.37
N LEU A 322 -10.83 -21.17 4.52
CA LEU A 322 -11.49 -21.30 5.82
C LEU A 322 -10.85 -22.40 6.69
N LYS A 323 -10.58 -23.59 6.13
CA LYS A 323 -9.90 -24.66 6.87
C LYS A 323 -8.52 -24.25 7.37
N LYS A 324 -7.73 -23.55 6.53
CA LYS A 324 -6.41 -23.03 6.92
C LYS A 324 -6.55 -21.94 8.01
N TRP A 325 -7.52 -21.05 7.88
CA TRP A 325 -7.84 -20.03 8.88
C TRP A 325 -8.21 -20.65 10.24
N PHE A 326 -9.18 -21.57 10.30
CA PHE A 326 -9.58 -22.22 11.55
C PHE A 326 -8.39 -22.90 12.25
N LYS A 327 -7.56 -23.61 11.49
CA LYS A 327 -6.36 -24.27 12.01
C LYS A 327 -5.36 -23.28 12.60
N GLN A 328 -5.15 -22.13 11.94
CA GLN A 328 -4.27 -21.07 12.44
C GLN A 328 -4.85 -20.40 13.68
N GLU A 329 -6.15 -20.12 13.70
CA GLU A 329 -6.83 -19.45 14.81
C GLU A 329 -6.81 -20.31 16.09
N MET A 330 -7.14 -21.59 15.98
CA MET A 330 -7.04 -22.53 17.10
C MET A 330 -5.63 -22.59 17.67
N ARG A 331 -4.59 -22.56 16.81
CA ARG A 331 -3.18 -22.56 17.25
C ARG A 331 -2.80 -21.26 17.93
N PHE A 332 -3.26 -20.12 17.42
CA PHE A 332 -3.03 -18.81 18.02
C PHE A 332 -3.67 -18.72 19.41
N ILE A 333 -4.96 -19.04 19.54
CA ILE A 333 -5.69 -19.06 20.81
C ILE A 333 -4.99 -19.97 21.82
N LYS A 334 -4.59 -21.18 21.40
CA LYS A 334 -3.88 -22.13 22.28
C LYS A 334 -2.56 -21.56 22.82
N LYS A 335 -1.83 -20.76 22.03
CA LYS A 335 -0.55 -20.16 22.43
C LYS A 335 -0.72 -18.91 23.30
N ILE A 336 -1.70 -18.05 23.01
CA ILE A 336 -1.89 -16.78 23.72
C ILE A 336 -2.63 -16.94 25.06
N THR A 337 -3.57 -17.89 25.16
CA THR A 337 -4.39 -18.13 26.36
C THR A 337 -3.58 -18.28 27.66
N PRO A 338 -2.52 -19.11 27.76
CA PRO A 338 -1.75 -19.21 29.00
C PRO A 338 -1.11 -17.87 29.39
N LYS A 339 -0.59 -17.12 28.41
CA LYS A 339 0.10 -15.84 28.65
C LYS A 339 -0.84 -14.74 29.17
N LEU A 340 -2.10 -14.75 28.74
CA LEU A 340 -3.09 -13.78 29.23
C LEU A 340 -3.54 -14.05 30.67
N LYS A 341 -3.42 -15.30 31.16
CA LYS A 341 -3.74 -15.64 32.56
C LYS A 341 -2.69 -15.18 33.57
N ASP A 342 -1.45 -15.03 33.09
CA ASP A 342 -0.32 -14.62 33.90
C ASP A 342 -0.18 -13.08 33.97
N LEU A 343 -0.95 -12.35 33.15
CA LEU A 343 -1.05 -10.90 33.27
C LEU A 343 -1.92 -10.52 34.48
N PRO A 344 -1.56 -9.46 35.24
CA PRO A 344 -2.44 -8.95 36.27
C PRO A 344 -3.81 -8.62 35.65
N PRO A 345 -4.93 -8.89 36.36
CA PRO A 345 -6.26 -8.63 35.83
C PRO A 345 -6.33 -7.19 35.32
N SER A 346 -6.71 -7.05 34.04
CA SER A 346 -6.93 -5.74 33.43
C SER A 346 -7.89 -4.94 34.30
N GLN A 347 -7.63 -3.63 34.46
CA GLN A 347 -8.57 -2.74 35.14
C GLN A 347 -9.98 -2.95 34.57
N PRO A 348 -11.03 -2.95 35.41
CA PRO A 348 -12.39 -3.15 34.94
C PRO A 348 -12.74 -2.06 33.91
N ASP A 349 -13.42 -2.45 32.82
CA ASP A 349 -13.94 -1.55 31.78
C ASP A 349 -14.93 -0.49 32.34
N PHE A 350 -15.37 -0.66 33.58
CA PHE A 350 -16.27 0.23 34.29
C PHE A 350 -15.53 1.12 35.28
N THR A 351 -15.74 2.44 35.15
CA THR A 351 -15.27 3.44 36.11
C THR A 351 -16.45 4.29 36.58
N PHE A 352 -16.45 4.68 37.85
CA PHE A 352 -17.40 5.62 38.42
C PHE A 352 -16.70 6.47 39.48
N ILE A 353 -17.29 7.60 39.84
CA ILE A 353 -16.80 8.47 40.91
C ILE A 353 -17.55 8.14 42.20
N ASN A 354 -16.84 7.77 43.26
CA ASN A 354 -17.45 7.60 44.58
C ASN A 354 -17.59 8.96 45.29
N ASN A 355 -18.79 9.53 45.25
CA ASN A 355 -19.18 10.74 45.98
C ASN A 355 -19.89 10.42 47.32
N PHE A 356 -20.03 9.14 47.67
CA PHE A 356 -20.74 8.70 48.86
C PHE A 356 -19.83 8.71 50.10
N ASP A 357 -18.64 8.13 50.00
CA ASP A 357 -17.64 8.08 51.08
C ASP A 357 -16.19 8.21 50.54
N GLN A 358 -15.19 8.00 51.40
CA GLN A 358 -13.77 8.17 51.07
C GLN A 358 -13.12 6.89 50.49
N VAL A 359 -13.89 5.83 50.24
CA VAL A 359 -13.36 4.58 49.69
C VAL A 359 -13.09 4.77 48.20
N GLU A 360 -11.91 4.35 47.73
CA GLU A 360 -11.58 4.41 46.29
C GLU A 360 -12.61 3.64 45.46
N ALA A 361 -13.07 4.23 44.35
CA ALA A 361 -14.15 3.66 43.52
C ALA A 361 -13.88 2.20 43.09
N ASN A 362 -12.63 1.87 42.76
CA ASN A 362 -12.24 0.50 42.40
C ASN A 362 -12.45 -0.48 43.56
N LYS A 363 -12.13 -0.09 44.80
CA LYS A 363 -12.35 -0.95 45.99
C LYS A 363 -13.84 -1.17 46.25
N VAL A 364 -14.66 -0.15 46.02
CA VAL A 364 -16.12 -0.27 46.11
C VAL A 364 -16.65 -1.23 45.04
N TYR A 365 -16.22 -1.06 43.79
CA TYR A 365 -16.61 -1.94 42.68
C TYR A 365 -16.23 -3.39 42.97
N GLU A 366 -14.97 -3.65 43.29
CA GLU A 366 -14.46 -5.00 43.58
C GLU A 366 -15.22 -5.66 44.73
N TYR A 367 -15.50 -4.91 45.80
CA TYR A 367 -16.24 -5.42 46.94
C TYR A 367 -17.64 -5.89 46.57
N PHE A 368 -18.44 -5.03 45.93
CA PHE A 368 -19.82 -5.38 45.58
C PHE A 368 -19.89 -6.38 44.43
N PHE A 369 -18.93 -6.35 43.50
CA PHE A 369 -18.81 -7.36 42.44
C PHE A 369 -18.55 -8.75 43.04
N ASP A 370 -17.61 -8.87 43.97
CA ASP A 370 -17.31 -10.13 44.64
C ASP A 370 -18.51 -10.63 45.48
N LYS A 371 -19.21 -9.72 46.18
CA LYS A 371 -20.27 -10.10 47.13
C LYS A 371 -21.67 -10.19 46.57
N LEU A 372 -21.98 -9.53 45.46
CA LEU A 372 -23.33 -9.52 44.86
C LEU A 372 -23.38 -10.18 43.48
N VAL A 373 -22.35 -10.00 42.63
CA VAL A 373 -22.35 -10.53 41.25
C VAL A 373 -21.85 -11.97 41.22
N LYS A 374 -20.68 -12.27 41.81
CA LYS A 374 -20.15 -13.66 41.83
C LYS A 374 -21.06 -14.62 42.61
N THR A 375 -21.78 -14.11 43.61
CA THR A 375 -22.78 -14.84 44.40
C THR A 375 -24.14 -14.95 43.69
N LYS A 376 -24.29 -14.33 42.51
CA LYS A 376 -25.48 -14.36 41.65
C LYS A 376 -26.72 -13.73 42.29
N TYR A 377 -26.53 -12.73 43.17
CA TYR A 377 -27.64 -11.96 43.73
C TYR A 377 -28.19 -10.93 42.74
N ILE A 378 -27.31 -10.36 41.91
CA ILE A 378 -27.60 -9.46 40.79
C ILE A 378 -26.59 -9.73 39.66
N ASP A 379 -26.86 -9.24 38.45
CA ASP A 379 -25.89 -9.22 37.35
C ASP A 379 -24.97 -7.98 37.40
N GLU A 380 -23.92 -8.00 36.57
CA GLU A 380 -22.91 -6.94 36.51
C GLU A 380 -23.48 -5.60 36.05
N THR A 381 -24.38 -5.59 35.06
CA THR A 381 -25.03 -4.36 34.58
C THR A 381 -25.85 -3.70 35.69
N THR A 382 -26.60 -4.50 36.45
CA THR A 382 -27.37 -4.04 37.61
C THR A 382 -26.47 -3.48 38.71
N LEU A 383 -25.29 -4.08 38.92
CA LEU A 383 -24.30 -3.54 39.85
C LEU A 383 -23.78 -2.17 39.39
N GLN A 384 -23.44 -2.03 38.11
CA GLN A 384 -22.92 -0.78 37.55
C GLN A 384 -23.94 0.37 37.70
N ASP A 385 -25.20 0.12 37.34
CA ASP A 385 -26.29 1.08 37.50
C ASP A 385 -26.51 1.46 38.97
N TYR A 386 -26.43 0.48 39.87
CA TYR A 386 -26.49 0.70 41.31
C TYR A 386 -25.36 1.60 41.80
N LEU A 387 -24.11 1.35 41.38
CA LEU A 387 -22.95 2.13 41.81
C LEU A 387 -23.03 3.57 41.32
N ILE A 388 -23.44 3.80 40.07
CA ILE A 388 -23.71 5.15 39.56
C ILE A 388 -24.79 5.84 40.40
N SER A 389 -25.94 5.19 40.56
CA SER A 389 -27.09 5.80 41.24
C SER A 389 -26.82 6.09 42.73
N ALA A 390 -26.17 5.15 43.42
CA ALA A 390 -26.00 5.20 44.88
C ALA A 390 -24.72 5.93 45.31
N PHE A 391 -23.60 5.72 44.60
CA PHE A 391 -22.31 6.26 44.99
C PHE A 391 -21.92 7.52 44.23
N GLN A 392 -22.27 7.64 42.94
CA GLN A 392 -21.92 8.81 42.13
C GLN A 392 -22.99 9.91 42.21
N GLU A 393 -24.24 9.58 41.87
CA GLU A 393 -25.34 10.55 41.78
C GLU A 393 -26.04 10.78 43.12
N LYS A 394 -25.99 9.77 44.00
CA LYS A 394 -26.66 9.76 45.32
C LYS A 394 -28.17 10.02 45.21
N GLN A 395 -28.77 9.57 44.11
CA GLN A 395 -30.19 9.73 43.83
C GLN A 395 -30.94 8.44 44.15
N LYS A 396 -32.14 8.59 44.73
CA LYS A 396 -33.02 7.45 44.96
C LYS A 396 -33.52 6.94 43.60
N PRO A 397 -33.42 5.64 43.32
CA PRO A 397 -33.77 5.14 42.01
C PRO A 397 -35.29 5.13 41.84
N ASN A 398 -35.77 5.42 40.64
CA ASN A 398 -37.20 5.34 40.29
C ASN A 398 -37.73 3.89 40.36
N ARG A 399 -36.83 2.90 40.27
CA ARG A 399 -37.13 1.47 40.41
C ARG A 399 -36.10 0.83 41.33
N ARG A 400 -36.56 0.05 42.31
CA ARG A 400 -35.68 -0.70 43.21
C ARG A 400 -35.24 -2.02 42.57
N ILE A 401 -34.04 -2.45 42.90
CA ILE A 401 -33.38 -3.65 42.42
C ILE A 401 -33.97 -4.88 43.09
N THR A 402 -34.25 -5.92 42.29
CA THR A 402 -34.72 -7.21 42.79
C THR A 402 -33.56 -8.17 42.96
N ILE A 403 -33.42 -8.76 44.15
CA ILE A 403 -32.46 -9.86 44.38
C ILE A 403 -33.05 -11.16 43.82
N HIS A 404 -32.27 -11.91 43.04
CA HIS A 404 -32.75 -13.13 42.37
C HIS A 404 -33.20 -14.25 43.34
N ASN A 405 -32.82 -14.21 44.62
CA ASN A 405 -33.25 -15.18 45.64
C ASN A 405 -33.72 -14.49 46.93
N LYS A 406 -35.02 -14.56 47.24
CA LYS A 406 -35.60 -13.89 48.43
C LYS A 406 -35.21 -14.55 49.77
N SER A 407 -34.76 -15.81 49.77
CA SER A 407 -34.34 -16.51 51.01
C SER A 407 -32.99 -16.04 51.55
N THR A 408 -32.30 -15.11 50.84
CA THR A 408 -30.96 -14.65 51.19
C THR A 408 -30.90 -13.21 51.71
N ASN A 409 -32.03 -12.61 52.08
CA ASN A 409 -32.07 -11.22 52.56
C ASN A 409 -31.13 -10.95 53.75
N LYS A 410 -30.97 -11.92 54.67
CA LYS A 410 -30.01 -11.80 55.79
C LYS A 410 -28.56 -11.69 55.29
N LYS A 411 -28.17 -12.51 54.31
CA LYS A 411 -26.82 -12.50 53.71
C LYS A 411 -26.56 -11.24 52.93
N VAL A 412 -27.55 -10.73 52.19
CA VAL A 412 -27.43 -9.46 51.49
C VAL A 412 -27.29 -8.32 52.50
N GLN A 413 -28.05 -8.32 53.59
CA GLN A 413 -27.86 -7.33 54.67
C GLN A 413 -26.44 -7.36 55.26
N GLU A 414 -25.87 -8.56 55.46
CA GLU A 414 -24.48 -8.72 55.93
C GLU A 414 -23.46 -8.10 54.97
N VAL A 415 -23.66 -8.18 53.65
CA VAL A 415 -22.78 -7.52 52.66
C VAL A 415 -22.73 -6.01 52.90
N PHE A 416 -23.88 -5.36 53.08
CA PHE A 416 -23.92 -3.91 53.25
C PHE A 416 -23.41 -3.48 54.63
N TYR A 417 -23.65 -4.29 55.66
CA TYR A 417 -23.09 -4.06 56.99
C TYR A 417 -21.55 -4.19 57.00
N ASN A 418 -21.01 -5.22 56.35
CA ASN A 418 -19.57 -5.43 56.26
C ASN A 418 -18.90 -4.34 55.39
N TYR A 419 -19.57 -3.83 54.35
CA TYR A 419 -19.09 -2.64 53.66
C TYR A 419 -18.96 -1.44 54.61
N TYR A 420 -20.01 -1.14 55.39
CA TYR A 420 -19.98 -0.07 56.39
C TYR A 420 -18.90 -0.25 57.45
N LYS A 421 -18.77 -1.47 57.99
CA LYS A 421 -17.91 -1.77 59.13
C LYS A 421 -16.44 -1.91 58.72
N ASP A 422 -16.18 -2.75 57.72
CA ASP A 422 -14.83 -3.25 57.43
C ASP A 422 -14.20 -2.54 56.23
N ILE A 423 -14.99 -2.07 55.26
CA ILE A 423 -14.48 -1.37 54.06
C ILE A 423 -14.43 0.15 54.28
N ALA A 424 -15.53 0.73 54.78
CA ALA A 424 -15.63 2.16 55.05
C ALA A 424 -15.08 2.56 56.44
N GLY A 425 -14.71 1.60 57.28
CA GLY A 425 -14.09 1.86 58.59
C GLY A 425 -15.06 2.39 59.66
N LYS A 426 -16.36 2.06 59.55
CA LYS A 426 -17.41 2.42 60.53
C LYS A 426 -17.45 3.92 60.88
N PRO A 427 -17.67 4.80 59.89
CA PRO A 427 -17.65 6.24 60.11
C PRO A 427 -18.68 6.68 61.16
N TYR A 428 -18.21 7.39 62.20
CA TYR A 428 -19.02 7.80 63.34
C TYR A 428 -20.24 8.63 62.92
N GLY A 429 -21.42 8.27 63.44
CA GLY A 429 -22.67 8.98 63.17
C GLY A 429 -23.22 8.85 61.75
N LYS A 430 -22.61 8.03 60.88
CA LYS A 430 -23.03 7.88 59.47
C LYS A 430 -23.80 6.59 59.15
N GLN A 431 -24.04 5.73 60.15
CA GLN A 431 -24.69 4.43 59.97
C GLN A 431 -25.98 4.50 59.14
N GLN A 432 -26.81 5.52 59.35
CA GLN A 432 -28.06 5.68 58.60
C GLN A 432 -27.83 5.78 57.07
N ASN A 433 -26.80 6.52 56.65
CA ASN A 433 -26.50 6.69 55.22
C ASN A 433 -26.13 5.35 54.56
N TYR A 434 -25.45 4.47 55.29
CA TYR A 434 -25.08 3.14 54.80
C TYR A 434 -26.25 2.15 54.82
N VAL A 435 -27.17 2.29 55.77
CA VAL A 435 -28.44 1.54 55.75
C VAL A 435 -29.27 1.91 54.53
N GLU A 436 -29.26 3.19 54.16
CA GLU A 436 -30.00 3.70 53.00
C GLU A 436 -29.49 3.14 51.67
N LEU A 437 -28.20 2.79 51.55
CA LEU A 437 -27.64 2.09 50.37
C LEU A 437 -28.37 0.77 50.08
N LEU A 438 -28.83 0.06 51.12
CA LEU A 438 -29.62 -1.15 50.97
C LEU A 438 -31.13 -0.84 50.88
N GLY A 439 -31.65 -0.12 51.87
CA GLY A 439 -33.08 0.07 52.05
C GLY A 439 -33.76 0.92 50.97
N ASN A 440 -33.05 1.87 50.36
CA ASN A 440 -33.61 2.71 49.31
C ASN A 440 -33.48 2.09 47.91
N TYR A 441 -32.49 1.22 47.70
CA TYR A 441 -32.13 0.72 46.38
C TYR A 441 -32.63 -0.69 46.10
N PHE A 442 -32.93 -1.51 47.11
CA PHE A 442 -33.33 -2.91 46.93
C PHE A 442 -34.76 -3.20 47.41
N ILE A 443 -35.45 -4.10 46.70
CA ILE A 443 -36.78 -4.60 47.07
C ILE A 443 -36.65 -5.58 48.24
N GLY A 444 -37.56 -5.49 49.21
CA GLY A 444 -37.61 -6.39 50.37
C GLY A 444 -36.83 -5.90 51.59
N PHE A 445 -36.26 -4.70 51.53
CA PHE A 445 -35.51 -4.07 52.62
C PHE A 445 -36.21 -2.77 53.08
N ASP A 446 -36.65 -2.74 54.33
CA ASP A 446 -37.27 -1.58 54.96
C ASP A 446 -36.22 -0.78 55.73
N THR A 447 -35.86 0.40 55.22
CA THR A 447 -34.85 1.30 55.81
C THR A 447 -35.11 1.57 57.29
N LYS A 448 -36.37 1.76 57.72
CA LYS A 448 -36.70 2.05 59.13
C LYS A 448 -36.40 0.85 60.03
N LYS A 449 -36.71 -0.37 59.57
CA LYS A 449 -36.41 -1.61 60.30
C LYS A 449 -34.93 -1.96 60.28
N LEU A 450 -34.22 -1.61 59.21
CA LEU A 450 -32.79 -1.85 59.08
C LEU A 450 -31.98 -0.96 60.02
N ILE A 451 -32.36 0.30 60.26
CA ILE A 451 -31.62 1.20 61.17
C ILE A 451 -31.45 0.57 62.57
N THR A 452 -32.50 -0.06 63.10
CA THR A 452 -32.48 -0.71 64.42
C THR A 452 -31.80 -2.08 64.45
N ASN A 453 -31.62 -2.71 63.28
CA ASN A 453 -31.17 -4.11 63.16
C ASN A 453 -29.94 -4.29 62.26
N PHE A 454 -29.28 -3.21 61.81
CA PHE A 454 -28.22 -3.29 60.81
C PHE A 454 -27.05 -4.18 61.26
N SER A 455 -26.75 -4.18 62.56
CA SER A 455 -25.72 -5.02 63.20
C SER A 455 -26.27 -6.29 63.86
N LYS A 456 -27.59 -6.51 63.88
CA LYS A 456 -28.24 -7.67 64.55
C LYS A 456 -28.33 -8.89 63.62
N THR A 457 -27.24 -9.16 62.90
CA THR A 457 -27.03 -10.41 62.19
C THR A 457 -26.04 -11.24 62.99
N TYR A 458 -26.53 -11.78 64.11
CA TYR A 458 -26.04 -13.02 64.70
C TYR A 458 -27.16 -14.04 64.51
#